data_AF-A0A2E2XFX4-F1
#
_entry.id   AF-A0A2E2XFX4-F1
#
_cell.length_a   1.000
_cell.length_b   1.000
_cell.length_c   1.000
_cell.angle_alpha   90.00
_cell.angle_beta   90.00
_cell.angle_gamma   90.00
#
_symmetry.space_group_name_H-M   'P 1'
#
loop_
_entity.id
_entity.type
_entity.pdbx_description
1 polymer ?
#
loop_
_entity_poly.entity_id
_entity_poly.type
_entity_poly.pdbx_seq_one_letter_code
_entity_poly.pdbx_strand_id
1 'polypeptide(L)'
;MSPTLTLLLKTGLVLFYALVPLSFLVEPLSSHQTLLLYVALALAVAHVGEYLLLKTKLQKLPGERHFLYTLLFGFLHWLPLMQAQKSAQG
;
A
#
# COMPACT_ATOMS: atom_id res chain seq x y z
N MET A 1 2.90 -4.80 -14.90
CA MET A 1 2.25 -5.80 -14.03
C MET A 1 0.85 -6.04 -14.56
N SER A 2 0.34 -7.28 -14.57
CA SER A 2 -1.02 -7.51 -15.08
C SER A 2 -2.05 -6.81 -14.17
N PRO A 3 -3.17 -6.31 -14.73
CA PRO A 3 -4.22 -5.66 -13.94
C PRO A 3 -4.79 -6.60 -12.87
N THR A 4 -4.95 -7.88 -13.21
CA THR A 4 -5.41 -8.94 -12.29
C THR A 4 -4.47 -9.12 -11.10
N LEU A 5 -3.15 -9.17 -11.33
CA LEU A 5 -2.19 -9.32 -10.24
C LEU A 5 -2.21 -8.10 -9.30
N THR A 6 -2.30 -6.89 -9.86
CA THR A 6 -2.42 -5.66 -9.07
C THR A 6 -3.68 -5.67 -8.20
N LEU A 7 -4.80 -6.12 -8.76
CA LEU A 7 -6.06 -6.25 -8.04
C LEU A 7 -5.94 -7.25 -6.88
N LEU A 8 -5.40 -8.44 -7.14
CA LEU A 8 -5.21 -9.48 -6.12
C LEU A 8 -4.33 -8.99 -4.97
N LEU A 9 -3.22 -8.31 -5.27
CA LEU A 9 -2.32 -7.77 -4.24
C LEU A 9 -3.00 -6.67 -3.41
N LYS A 10 -3.73 -5.75 -4.05
CA LYS A 10 -4.47 -4.71 -3.32
C LYS A 10 -5.56 -5.31 -2.43
N THR A 11 -6.30 -6.29 -2.94
CA THR A 11 -7.32 -7.01 -2.16
C THR A 11 -6.68 -7.73 -0.98
N GLY A 12 -5.57 -8.46 -1.20
CA GLY A 12 -4.84 -9.14 -0.13
C GLY A 12 -4.35 -8.18 0.95
N LEU A 13 -3.89 -6.99 0.57
CA LEU A 13 -3.43 -5.96 1.49
C LEU A 13 -4.58 -5.37 2.33
N VAL A 14 -5.74 -5.13 1.71
CA VAL A 14 -6.95 -4.68 2.43
C VAL A 14 -7.41 -5.75 3.42
N LEU A 15 -7.43 -7.02 3.00
CA LEU A 15 -7.76 -8.13 3.89
C LEU A 15 -6.76 -8.24 5.04
N PHE A 16 -5.46 -8.10 4.76
CA PHE A 16 -4.43 -8.08 5.80
C PHE A 16 -4.67 -6.96 6.81
N TYR A 17 -4.93 -5.73 6.37
CA TYR A 17 -5.21 -4.62 7.29
C TYR A 17 -6.50 -4.83 8.08
N ALA A 18 -7.50 -5.52 7.54
CA ALA A 18 -8.71 -5.91 8.28
C ALA A 18 -8.45 -7.02 9.31
N LEU A 19 -7.51 -7.94 9.02
CA LEU A 19 -7.11 -9.01 9.94
C LEU A 19 -6.39 -8.48 11.18
N VAL A 20 -5.65 -7.37 11.08
CA VAL A 20 -4.93 -6.79 12.22
C VAL A 20 -5.86 -6.42 13.39
N PRO A 21 -6.91 -5.60 13.25
CA PRO A 21 -7.85 -5.33 14.34
C PRO A 21 -8.68 -6.56 14.71
N LEU A 22 -9.01 -7.43 13.75
CA LEU A 22 -9.73 -8.67 14.03
C LEU A 22 -8.92 -9.63 14.91
N SER A 23 -7.59 -9.55 14.86
CA SER A 23 -6.70 -10.37 15.69
C SER A 23 -6.85 -10.14 17.20
N PHE A 24 -7.40 -8.99 17.60
CA PHE A 24 -7.71 -8.70 19.00
C PHE A 24 -8.99 -9.39 19.50
N LEU A 25 -9.85 -9.85 18.58
CA LEU A 25 -11.19 -10.36 18.89
C LEU A 25 -11.33 -11.86 18.68
N VAL A 26 -10.43 -12.48 17.91
CA VAL A 26 -10.55 -13.86 17.43
C VAL A 26 -9.36 -14.68 17.93
N GLU A 27 -9.61 -15.67 18.78
CA GLU A 27 -8.58 -16.48 19.45
C GLU A 27 -7.52 -17.06 18.51
N PRO A 28 -7.85 -17.70 17.37
CA PRO A 28 -6.84 -18.19 16.43
C PRO A 28 -5.85 -17.13 15.92
N LEU A 29 -6.33 -15.89 15.77
CA LEU A 29 -5.52 -14.77 15.29
C LEU A 29 -4.71 -14.13 16.42
N SER A 30 -5.21 -14.17 17.66
CA SER A 30 -4.52 -13.60 18.83
C SER A 30 -3.13 -14.19 19.07
N SER A 31 -2.96 -15.49 18.79
CA SER A 31 -1.65 -16.17 18.89
C SER A 31 -0.58 -15.60 17.95
N HIS A 32 -1.00 -14.90 16.89
CA HIS A 32 -0.13 -14.30 15.88
C HIS A 32 -0.16 -12.77 15.92
N GLN A 33 -0.82 -12.16 16.91
CA GLN A 33 -1.07 -10.73 16.99
C GLN A 33 0.22 -9.90 16.91
N THR A 34 1.25 -10.27 17.66
CA THR A 34 2.54 -9.58 17.65
C THR A 34 3.17 -9.59 16.25
N LEU A 35 3.12 -10.71 15.55
CA LEU A 35 3.62 -10.83 14.18
C LEU A 35 2.81 -9.95 13.23
N LEU A 36 1.48 -10.01 13.29
CA LEU A 36 0.59 -9.21 12.45
C LEU A 36 0.83 -7.71 12.65
N LEU A 37 1.00 -7.27 13.89
CA LEU A 37 1.31 -5.88 14.22
C LEU A 37 2.68 -5.45 13.70
N TYR A 38 3.71 -6.29 13.82
CA TYR A 38 5.03 -5.95 13.27
C TYR A 38 5.05 -5.91 11.75
N VAL A 39 4.34 -6.82 11.07
CA VAL A 39 4.20 -6.77 9.61
C VAL A 39 3.43 -5.52 9.19
N ALA A 40 2.34 -5.17 9.89
CA ALA A 40 1.57 -3.96 9.61
C ALA A 40 2.40 -2.69 9.84
N LEU A 41 3.19 -2.64 10.91
CA LEU A 41 4.09 -1.54 11.20
C LEU A 41 5.19 -1.42 10.14
N ALA A 42 5.81 -2.54 9.75
CA ALA A 42 6.84 -2.56 8.71
C ALA A 42 6.29 -2.05 7.36
N LEU A 43 5.09 -2.49 6.97
CA LEU A 43 4.40 -2.00 5.79
C LEU A 43 4.09 -0.51 5.89
N ALA A 44 3.56 -0.04 7.03
CA ALA A 44 3.27 1.38 7.23
C ALA A 44 4.53 2.25 7.11
N VAL A 45 5.63 1.84 7.75
CA VAL A 45 6.92 2.54 7.65
C VAL A 45 7.44 2.55 6.21
N ALA A 46 7.39 1.40 5.52
CA ALA A 46 7.81 1.29 4.13
C ALA A 46 6.98 2.23 3.23
N HIS A 47 5.66 2.22 3.36
CA HIS A 47 4.77 3.07 2.56
C HIS A 47 4.95 4.56 2.84
N VAL A 48 5.20 4.95 4.10
CA VAL A 48 5.57 6.34 4.43
C VAL A 48 6.89 6.71 3.76
N GLY A 49 7.91 5.84 3.84
CA GLY A 49 9.18 6.04 3.16
C GLY A 49 9.02 6.20 1.65
N GLU A 50 8.25 5.32 1.01
CA GLU A 50 7.93 5.41 -0.42
C GLU A 50 7.25 6.73 -0.79
N TYR A 51 6.27 7.17 -0.01
CA TYR A 51 5.60 8.45 -0.26
C TYR A 51 6.59 9.61 -0.15
N LEU A 52 7.42 9.65 0.90
CA LEU A 52 8.39 10.73 1.09
C LEU A 52 9.39 10.79 -0.07
N LEU A 53 9.87 9.65 -0.55
CA LEU A 53 10.79 9.56 -1.70
C LEU A 53 10.17 10.07 -3.01
N LEU A 54 8.86 9.91 -3.16
CA LEU A 54 8.15 10.20 -4.42
C LEU A 54 7.20 11.39 -4.34
N LYS A 55 7.09 12.05 -3.19
CA LYS A 55 6.13 13.13 -2.92
C LYS A 55 6.17 14.21 -4.00
N THR A 56 7.37 14.67 -4.36
CA THR A 56 7.55 15.74 -5.35
C THR A 56 7.14 15.33 -6.76
N LYS A 57 7.21 14.05 -7.11
CA LYS A 57 6.75 13.51 -8.39
C LYS A 57 5.25 13.29 -8.38
N LEU A 58 4.73 12.70 -7.31
CA LEU A 58 3.30 12.41 -7.13
C LEU A 58 2.45 13.68 -7.06
N GLN A 59 2.93 14.75 -6.43
CA GLN A 59 2.21 16.02 -6.37
C GLN A 59 2.05 16.74 -7.71
N LYS A 60 2.83 16.36 -8.73
CA LYS A 60 2.73 16.91 -10.10
C LYS A 60 1.73 16.14 -10.96
N LEU A 61 1.27 14.98 -10.49
CA LEU A 61 0.31 14.16 -11.20
C LEU A 61 -1.12 14.57 -10.87
N PRO A 62 -2.06 14.41 -11.82
CA PRO A 62 -3.46 14.58 -11.54
C PRO A 62 -3.95 13.49 -10.57
N GLY A 63 -4.73 13.89 -9.58
CA GLY A 63 -5.29 13.00 -8.57
C GLY A 63 -5.20 13.59 -7.17
N GLU A 64 -6.29 13.46 -6.42
CA GLU A 64 -6.27 13.79 -4.99
C GLU A 64 -5.83 12.57 -4.17
N ARG A 65 -5.27 12.81 -2.98
CA ARG A 65 -4.98 11.76 -1.97
C ARG A 65 -3.88 10.76 -2.34
N HIS A 66 -2.88 11.15 -3.14
CA HIS A 66 -1.69 10.31 -3.39
C HIS A 66 -1.03 9.81 -2.10
N PHE A 67 -1.02 10.62 -1.04
CA PHE A 67 -0.54 10.20 0.27
C PHE A 67 -1.30 8.99 0.82
N LEU A 68 -2.63 9.06 0.86
CA LEU A 68 -3.47 7.98 1.39
C LEU A 68 -3.34 6.71 0.55
N TYR A 69 -3.32 6.84 -0.77
CA TYR A 69 -3.18 5.68 -1.65
C TYR A 69 -1.80 5.05 -1.58
N THR A 70 -0.72 5.82 -1.44
CA THR A 70 0.60 5.27 -1.17
C THR A 70 0.67 4.66 0.22
N LEU A 71 0.06 5.26 1.23
CA LEU A 71 0.01 4.70 2.58
C LEU A 71 -0.72 3.35 2.62
N LEU A 72 -1.78 3.22 1.85
CA LEU A 72 -2.54 1.97 1.75
C LEU A 72 -1.82 0.95 0.89
N PHE A 73 -1.38 1.33 -0.32
CA PHE A 73 -1.00 0.37 -1.36
C PHE A 73 0.47 0.44 -1.81
N GLY A 74 1.25 1.37 -1.27
CA GLY A 74 2.66 1.54 -1.60
C GLY A 74 2.92 1.62 -3.11
N PHE A 75 3.90 0.84 -3.58
CA PHE A 75 4.28 0.75 -4.98
C PHE A 75 3.16 0.26 -5.91
N LEU A 76 2.16 -0.46 -5.39
CA LEU A 76 0.99 -0.86 -6.18
C LEU A 76 0.13 0.36 -6.59
N HIS A 77 0.33 1.51 -5.95
CA HIS A 77 -0.27 2.79 -6.36
C HIS A 77 0.67 3.62 -7.22
N TRP A 78 1.87 3.94 -6.74
CA TRP A 78 2.70 4.94 -7.41
C TRP A 78 3.44 4.42 -8.65
N LEU A 79 3.77 3.13 -8.70
CA LEU A 79 4.57 2.59 -9.81
C LEU A 79 3.83 2.65 -11.16
N PRO A 80 2.55 2.23 -11.26
CA PRO A 80 1.79 2.37 -12.51
C PRO A 80 1.66 3.83 -12.96
N LEU A 81 1.51 4.76 -12.01
CA LEU A 81 1.42 6.19 -12.32
C LEU A 81 2.72 6.73 -12.93
N MET A 82 3.86 6.36 -12.36
CA MET A 82 5.18 6.76 -12.89
C MET A 82 5.42 6.16 -14.29
N GLN A 83 4.99 4.92 -14.52
CA GLN A 83 5.10 4.26 -15.82
C GLN A 83 4.22 4.97 -16.87
N ALA A 84 2.97 5.28 -16.53
CA ALA A 84 2.06 6.00 -17.42
C ALA A 84 2.58 7.40 -17.77
N GLN A 85 3.11 8.14 -16.78
CA GLN A 85 3.70 9.46 -17.01
C GLN A 85 4.90 9.39 -17.96
N LYS A 86 5.78 8.38 -17.79
CA LYS A 86 6.94 8.19 -18.66
C LYS A 86 6.52 7.91 -20.11
N SER A 87 5.51 7.07 -20.31
CA SER A 87 4.98 6.76 -21.65
C SER A 87 4.26 7.93 -22.32
N ALA A 88 3.75 8.90 -21.55
CA ALA A 88 3.13 10.11 -22.10
C ALA A 88 4.14 11.20 -22.48
N GLN A 89 5.41 11.07 -22.07
CA GLN A 89 6.48 12.06 -22.29
C GLN A 89 7.52 11.63 -23.33
N GLY A 90 7.48 10.37 -23.80
CA GLY A 90 8.35 9.84 -24.85
C GLY A 90 7.57 9.55 -26.10
#